data_AF-A0A6G3XMH9-F1
#
_entry.id   AF-A0A6G3XMH9-F1
#
_cell.length_a   1.000
_cell.length_b   1.000
_cell.length_c   1.000
_cell.angle_alpha   90.00
_cell.angle_beta   90.00
_cell.angle_gamma   90.00
#
_symmetry.space_group_name_H-M   'P 1'
#
loop_
_entity.id
_entity.type
_entity.pdbx_description
1 polymer ?
#
loop_
_entity_poly.entity_id
_entity_poly.type
_entity_poly.pdbx_seq_one_letter_code
_entity_poly.pdbx_strand_id
1 'polypeptide(L)'
;MNIRSLTRGDGVVIGAAVVLFIASFLDFSSYDCPQGVDCSRYDSPNAWDSLGLLMSVFLAGVIGAALVIVGRAMPGRKVVGLDLGQFGTALTVFALWTAFWTILDVNNAGAGLILGLLAAIVLVAGTVAGPLIPAFKAPLLSPASPAQGVGAGQAPY
;
A
#
# COMPACT_ATOMS: atom_id res chain seq x y z
N MET A 1 12.47 13.18 9.69
CA MET A 1 11.39 13.29 8.69
C MET A 1 10.34 14.27 9.19
N ASN A 2 9.88 15.21 8.36
CA ASN A 2 8.82 16.16 8.71
C ASN A 2 7.50 15.66 8.12
N ILE A 3 6.54 15.26 8.94
CA ILE A 3 5.25 14.67 8.50
C ILE A 3 4.46 15.62 7.57
N ARG A 4 4.76 16.92 7.60
CA ARG A 4 4.17 17.94 6.73
C ARG A 4 4.52 17.81 5.25
N SER A 5 5.55 17.02 4.89
CA SER A 5 5.93 16.82 3.49
C SER A 5 5.14 15.71 2.78
N LEU A 6 4.31 14.96 3.51
CA LEU A 6 3.51 13.87 2.94
C LEU A 6 2.33 14.44 2.13
N THR A 7 2.14 13.92 0.92
CA THR A 7 1.11 14.34 -0.05
C THR A 7 -0.07 13.38 -0.05
N ARG A 8 -1.26 13.80 -0.50
CA ARG A 8 -2.46 12.93 -0.54
C ARG A 8 -2.19 11.62 -1.30
N GLY A 9 -1.33 11.66 -2.33
CA GLY A 9 -0.84 10.47 -3.02
C GLY A 9 -0.03 9.52 -2.14
N ASP A 10 0.80 10.04 -1.21
CA ASP A 10 1.51 9.22 -0.22
C ASP A 10 0.54 8.54 0.75
N GLY A 11 -0.56 9.20 1.11
CA GLY A 11 -1.61 8.61 1.93
C GLY A 11 -2.30 7.42 1.27
N VAL A 12 -2.56 7.51 -0.03
CA VAL A 12 -3.12 6.38 -0.81
C VAL A 12 -2.14 5.21 -0.84
N VAL A 13 -0.85 5.47 -1.10
CA VAL A 13 0.19 4.43 -1.13
C VAL A 13 0.33 3.74 0.22
N ILE A 14 0.38 4.52 1.31
CA ILE A 14 0.49 3.98 2.68
C ILE A 14 -0.78 3.21 3.06
N GLY A 15 -1.96 3.76 2.79
CA GLY A 15 -3.23 3.11 3.07
C GLY A 15 -3.36 1.77 2.32
N ALA A 16 -3.05 1.75 1.03
CA ALA A 16 -3.04 0.53 0.23
C ALA A 16 -2.03 -0.50 0.76
N ALA A 17 -0.84 -0.06 1.17
CA ALA A 17 0.16 -0.95 1.76
C ALA A 17 -0.31 -1.57 3.09
N VAL A 18 -1.00 -0.80 3.93
CA VAL A 18 -1.60 -1.32 5.17
C VAL A 18 -2.71 -2.33 4.87
N VAL A 19 -3.59 -2.05 3.91
CA VAL A 19 -4.63 -2.99 3.50
C VAL A 19 -4.01 -4.28 2.93
N LEU A 20 -2.96 -4.16 2.10
CA LEU A 20 -2.23 -5.30 1.57
C LEU A 20 -1.61 -6.13 2.70
N PHE A 21 -1.01 -5.48 3.70
CA PHE A 21 -0.46 -6.17 4.86
C PHE A 21 -1.54 -6.90 5.68
N ILE A 22 -2.69 -6.26 5.92
CA ILE A 22 -3.83 -6.90 6.59
C ILE A 22 -4.31 -8.11 5.78
N ALA A 23 -4.45 -7.97 4.46
CA ALA A 23 -4.86 -9.05 3.57
C ALA A 23 -3.94 -10.28 3.64
N SER A 24 -2.67 -10.13 4.02
CA SER A 24 -1.74 -11.26 4.20
C SER A 24 -2.15 -12.23 5.31
N PHE A 25 -2.90 -11.76 6.31
CA PHE A 25 -3.40 -12.60 7.41
C PHE A 25 -4.74 -13.26 7.11
N LEU A 26 -5.40 -12.88 6.01
CA LEU A 26 -6.66 -13.46 5.61
C LEU A 26 -6.42 -14.65 4.69
N ASP A 27 -7.41 -15.56 4.66
CA ASP A 27 -7.38 -16.77 3.84
C ASP A 27 -7.23 -16.42 2.36
N PHE A 28 -6.22 -16.98 1.70
CA PHE A 28 -5.98 -16.74 0.27
C PHE A 28 -6.71 -17.75 -0.63
N SER A 29 -7.03 -18.92 -0.09
CA SER A 29 -7.80 -19.95 -0.78
C SER A 29 -8.82 -20.55 0.17
N SER A 30 -10.03 -20.79 -0.33
CA SER A 30 -11.05 -21.54 0.40
C SER A 30 -11.21 -22.94 -0.19
N TYR A 31 -11.49 -23.91 0.67
CA TYR A 31 -11.85 -25.26 0.24
C TYR A 31 -13.38 -25.40 0.17
N ASP A 32 -13.89 -26.06 -0.87
CA ASP A 32 -15.29 -26.47 -0.91
C ASP A 32 -15.44 -27.73 -0.06
N CYS A 33 -16.07 -27.58 1.10
CA CYS A 33 -16.37 -28.72 1.96
C CYS A 33 -17.55 -29.51 1.36
N PRO A 34 -17.37 -30.81 1.04
CA PRO A 34 -18.48 -31.63 0.53
C PRO A 34 -19.66 -31.67 1.52
N GLN A 35 -20.88 -31.74 1.00
CA GLN A 35 -22.08 -31.79 1.83
C GLN A 35 -22.03 -33.03 2.75
N GLY A 36 -22.07 -32.83 4.07
CA GLY A 36 -22.12 -33.90 5.08
C GLY A 36 -20.78 -34.26 5.74
N VAL A 37 -19.67 -33.59 5.40
CA VAL A 37 -18.39 -33.68 6.13
C VAL A 37 -18.15 -32.42 6.95
N ASP A 38 -17.63 -32.60 8.16
CA ASP A 38 -17.27 -31.49 9.05
C ASP A 38 -15.83 -31.04 8.76
N CYS A 39 -15.69 -29.99 7.94
CA CYS A 39 -14.40 -29.38 7.63
C CYS A 39 -14.01 -28.27 8.60
N SER A 40 -14.75 -28.03 9.69
CA SER A 40 -14.46 -26.95 10.65
C SER A 40 -13.10 -27.05 11.35
N ARG A 41 -12.44 -28.21 11.23
CA ARG A 41 -11.09 -28.47 11.73
C ARG A 41 -9.97 -28.08 10.76
N TYR A 42 -10.28 -27.80 9.50
CA TYR A 42 -9.29 -27.39 8.50
C TYR A 42 -9.23 -25.87 8.47
N ASP A 43 -8.11 -25.28 8.87
CA ASP A 43 -7.91 -23.85 8.64
C ASP A 43 -7.59 -23.62 7.16
N SER A 44 -8.22 -22.60 6.58
CA SER A 44 -7.89 -22.12 5.25
C SER A 44 -6.51 -21.45 5.28
N PRO A 45 -5.65 -21.70 4.29
CA PRO A 45 -4.28 -21.16 4.34
C PRO A 45 -4.29 -19.65 4.05
N ASN A 46 -3.44 -18.91 4.78
CA ASN A 46 -3.18 -17.49 4.55
C ASN A 46 -1.80 -17.29 3.89
N ALA A 47 -1.40 -16.03 3.64
CA ALA A 47 -0.15 -15.77 2.93
C ALA A 47 1.08 -16.27 3.69
N TRP A 48 1.04 -16.31 5.03
CA TRP A 48 2.15 -16.76 5.88
C TRP A 48 2.41 -18.27 5.78
N ASP A 49 1.42 -19.03 5.33
CA ASP A 49 1.57 -20.46 5.03
C ASP A 49 2.23 -20.70 3.67
N SER A 50 2.36 -19.66 2.84
CA SER A 50 2.98 -19.71 1.50
C SER A 50 4.06 -18.65 1.35
N LEU A 51 5.31 -19.03 1.66
CA LEU A 51 6.46 -18.13 1.56
C LEU A 51 6.56 -17.46 0.18
N GLY A 52 6.23 -18.19 -0.90
CA GLY A 52 6.22 -17.66 -2.26
C GLY A 52 5.24 -16.50 -2.43
N LEU A 53 3.99 -16.65 -1.98
CA LEU A 53 2.98 -15.59 -2.06
C LEU A 53 3.28 -14.43 -1.12
N LEU A 54 3.70 -14.73 0.13
CA LEU A 54 4.09 -13.73 1.10
C LEU A 54 5.18 -12.81 0.55
N MET A 55 6.25 -13.39 0.00
CA MET A 55 7.39 -12.60 -0.50
C MET A 55 7.05 -11.85 -1.80
N SER A 56 6.33 -12.47 -2.73
CA SER A 56 6.15 -11.95 -4.09
C SER A 56 5.02 -10.95 -4.27
N VAL A 57 3.94 -11.06 -3.49
CA VAL A 57 2.78 -10.14 -3.56
C VAL A 57 2.81 -9.20 -2.37
N PHE A 58 2.69 -9.76 -1.16
CA PHE A 58 2.40 -8.96 0.03
C PHE A 58 3.61 -8.13 0.47
N LEU A 59 4.74 -8.78 0.74
CA LEU A 59 5.96 -8.07 1.16
C LEU A 59 6.59 -7.29 0.02
N ALA A 60 6.57 -7.81 -1.20
CA ALA A 60 6.95 -7.04 -2.38
C ALA A 60 6.17 -5.71 -2.46
N GLY A 61 4.83 -5.76 -2.34
CA GLY A 61 4.01 -4.56 -2.36
C GLY A 61 4.32 -3.62 -1.19
N VAL A 62 4.40 -4.13 0.05
CA VAL A 62 4.68 -3.32 1.24
C VAL A 62 6.07 -2.69 1.20
N ILE A 63 7.10 -3.45 0.80
CA ILE A 63 8.47 -2.95 0.64
C ILE A 63 8.52 -1.94 -0.50
N GLY A 64 7.87 -2.22 -1.63
CA GLY A 64 7.76 -1.29 -2.75
C GLY A 64 7.14 0.04 -2.32
N ALA A 65 6.06 0.00 -1.55
CA ALA A 65 5.43 1.19 -0.97
C ALA A 65 6.41 1.96 -0.07
N ALA A 66 7.09 1.26 0.85
CA ALA A 66 8.06 1.87 1.75
C ALA A 66 9.20 2.56 0.96
N LEU A 67 9.75 1.88 -0.05
CA LEU A 67 10.79 2.44 -0.92
C LEU A 67 10.31 3.68 -1.68
N VAL A 68 9.07 3.68 -2.18
CA VAL A 68 8.48 4.87 -2.83
C VAL A 68 8.38 6.04 -1.87
N ILE A 69 7.86 5.83 -0.66
CA ILE A 69 7.72 6.89 0.35
C ILE A 69 9.10 7.42 0.79
N VAL A 70 10.05 6.51 1.04
CA VAL A 70 11.43 6.86 1.40
C VAL A 70 12.11 7.64 0.27
N GLY A 71 11.94 7.21 -0.97
CA GLY A 71 12.47 7.90 -2.15
C GLY A 71 11.88 9.29 -2.34
N ARG A 72 10.58 9.46 -2.09
CA ARG A 72 9.90 10.77 -2.11
C ARG A 72 10.38 11.68 -0.96
N ALA A 73 10.67 11.12 0.21
CA ALA A 73 11.20 11.86 1.36
C ALA A 73 12.68 12.24 1.23
N MET A 74 13.44 11.55 0.37
CA MET A 74 14.87 11.79 0.11
C MET A 74 15.15 11.98 -1.39
N PRO A 75 14.62 13.06 -2.01
CA PRO A 75 14.76 13.28 -3.44
C PRO A 75 16.22 13.41 -3.86
N GLY A 76 16.60 12.72 -4.95
CA GLY A 76 17.95 12.74 -5.52
C GLY A 76 18.97 11.80 -4.86
N ARG A 77 18.60 11.09 -3.78
CA ARG A 77 19.48 10.11 -3.13
C ARG A 77 19.35 8.75 -3.82
N LYS A 78 20.43 8.31 -4.47
CA LYS A 78 20.54 6.95 -5.01
C LYS A 78 21.15 6.00 -3.97
N VAL A 79 20.66 4.77 -3.86
CA VAL A 79 21.26 3.72 -3.02
C VAL A 79 21.80 2.64 -3.95
N VAL A 80 23.10 2.40 -3.91
CA VAL A 80 23.78 1.47 -4.85
C VAL A 80 23.47 1.82 -6.32
N GLY A 81 23.34 3.11 -6.63
CA GLY A 81 23.02 3.60 -7.98
C GLY A 81 21.54 3.51 -8.38
N LEU A 82 20.67 2.90 -7.56
CA LEU A 82 19.24 2.79 -7.81
C LEU A 82 18.47 3.99 -7.26
N ASP A 83 17.48 4.44 -8.03
CA ASP A 83 16.45 5.37 -7.55
C ASP A 83 15.39 4.59 -6.78
N LEU A 84 15.24 4.87 -5.48
CA LEU A 84 14.32 4.14 -4.60
C LEU A 84 12.87 4.28 -5.02
N GLY A 85 12.48 5.46 -5.54
CA GLY A 85 11.12 5.73 -5.98
C GLY A 85 10.77 4.88 -7.20
N GLN A 86 11.66 4.86 -8.19
CA GLN A 86 11.46 4.07 -9.40
C GLN A 86 11.52 2.56 -9.12
N PHE A 87 12.51 2.12 -8.35
CA PHE A 87 12.64 0.70 -7.99
C PHE A 87 11.45 0.22 -7.16
N GLY A 88 11.02 1.00 -6.16
CA GLY A 88 9.83 0.70 -5.37
C GLY A 88 8.56 0.64 -6.23
N THR A 89 8.40 1.56 -7.19
CA THR A 89 7.26 1.54 -8.13
C THR A 89 7.25 0.26 -8.96
N ALA A 90 8.40 -0.14 -9.53
CA ALA A 90 8.52 -1.40 -10.25
C ALA A 90 8.17 -2.61 -9.37
N LEU A 91 8.56 -2.59 -8.10
CA LEU A 91 8.23 -3.63 -7.12
C LEU A 91 6.73 -3.71 -6.83
N THR A 92 6.02 -2.57 -6.75
CA THR A 92 4.55 -2.57 -6.62
C THR A 92 3.85 -3.12 -7.87
N VAL A 93 4.37 -2.83 -9.06
CA VAL A 93 3.85 -3.39 -10.32
C VAL A 93 4.09 -4.90 -10.37
N PHE A 94 5.26 -5.36 -9.92
CA PHE A 94 5.55 -6.79 -9.79
C PHE A 94 4.59 -7.50 -8.83
N ALA A 95 4.29 -6.90 -7.67
CA ALA A 95 3.32 -7.44 -6.74
C ALA A 95 1.93 -7.58 -7.35
N LEU A 96 1.45 -6.55 -8.06
CA LEU A 96 0.18 -6.60 -8.81
C LEU A 96 0.20 -7.68 -9.89
N TRP A 97 1.29 -7.77 -10.65
CA TRP A 97 1.45 -8.78 -11.69
C TRP A 97 1.34 -10.19 -11.12
N THR A 98 2.06 -10.49 -10.04
CA THR A 98 1.99 -11.80 -9.39
C THR A 98 0.60 -12.07 -8.82
N ALA A 99 -0.03 -11.09 -8.17
CA ALA A 99 -1.39 -11.23 -7.64
C ALA A 99 -2.41 -11.54 -8.76
N PHE A 100 -2.28 -10.85 -9.90
CA PHE A 100 -3.17 -11.03 -11.05
C PHE A 100 -3.08 -12.45 -11.63
N TRP A 101 -1.88 -13.01 -11.79
CA TRP A 101 -1.77 -14.39 -12.27
C TRP A 101 -2.20 -15.40 -11.23
N THR A 102 -1.92 -15.14 -9.95
CA THR A 102 -2.33 -16.05 -8.86
C THR A 102 -3.85 -16.16 -8.76
N ILE A 103 -4.60 -15.06 -8.90
CA ILE A 103 -6.07 -15.12 -8.84
C ILE A 103 -6.69 -15.90 -10.00
N LEU A 104 -6.02 -15.96 -11.14
CA LEU A 104 -6.48 -16.73 -12.30
C LEU A 104 -6.15 -18.23 -12.17
N ASP A 105 -5.13 -18.58 -11.41
CA ASP A 105 -4.67 -19.96 -11.21
C ASP A 105 -5.43 -20.66 -10.06
N VAL A 106 -5.93 -19.91 -9.09
CA VAL A 106 -6.68 -20.47 -7.96
C VAL A 106 -8.14 -20.77 -8.33
N ASN A 107 -8.61 -21.98 -8.01
CA ASN A 107 -10.00 -22.38 -8.29
C ASN A 107 -11.02 -21.66 -7.40
N ASN A 108 -10.65 -21.40 -6.13
CA ASN A 108 -11.48 -20.72 -5.14
C ASN A 108 -10.65 -19.65 -4.42
N ALA A 109 -10.83 -18.40 -4.84
CA ALA A 109 -10.12 -17.26 -4.29
C ALA A 109 -10.71 -16.85 -2.93
N GLY A 110 -9.87 -16.90 -1.89
CA GLY A 110 -10.22 -16.43 -0.56
C GLY A 110 -10.22 -14.90 -0.46
N ALA A 111 -10.77 -14.39 0.65
CA ALA A 111 -10.89 -12.95 0.88
C ALA A 111 -9.53 -12.24 0.91
N GLY A 112 -8.47 -12.88 1.44
CA GLY A 112 -7.12 -12.33 1.48
C GLY A 112 -6.53 -12.12 0.09
N LEU A 113 -6.83 -13.01 -0.86
CA LEU A 113 -6.33 -12.91 -2.22
C LEU A 113 -7.07 -11.84 -3.04
N ILE A 114 -8.39 -11.74 -2.87
CA ILE A 114 -9.22 -10.69 -3.50
C ILE A 114 -8.84 -9.30 -2.96
N LEU A 115 -8.78 -9.15 -1.63
CA LEU A 115 -8.38 -7.88 -1.01
C LEU A 115 -6.92 -7.54 -1.33
N GLY A 116 -6.03 -8.53 -1.39
CA GLY A 116 -4.65 -8.35 -1.80
C GLY A 116 -4.54 -7.82 -3.22
N LEU A 117 -5.31 -8.36 -4.17
CA LEU A 117 -5.35 -7.87 -5.55
C LEU A 117 -5.85 -6.42 -5.63
N LEU A 118 -6.98 -6.11 -4.98
CA LEU A 118 -7.53 -4.75 -4.97
C LEU A 118 -6.56 -3.76 -4.33
N ALA A 119 -5.92 -4.13 -3.23
CA ALA A 119 -4.90 -3.31 -2.58
C ALA A 119 -3.70 -3.11 -3.51
N ALA A 120 -3.24 -4.13 -4.24
CA ALA A 120 -2.15 -4.01 -5.20
C ALA A 120 -2.50 -3.09 -6.38
N ILE A 121 -3.74 -3.12 -6.88
CA ILE A 121 -4.22 -2.19 -7.92
C ILE A 121 -4.17 -0.76 -7.42
N VAL A 122 -4.74 -0.49 -6.24
CA VAL A 122 -4.73 0.85 -5.64
C VAL A 122 -3.32 1.31 -5.33
N LEU A 123 -2.45 0.39 -4.90
CA LEU A 123 -1.05 0.67 -4.61
C LEU A 123 -0.31 1.11 -5.88
N VAL A 124 -0.42 0.37 -6.98
CA VAL A 124 0.18 0.74 -8.28
C VAL A 124 -0.40 2.05 -8.80
N ALA A 125 -1.71 2.26 -8.66
CA ALA A 125 -2.34 3.53 -9.02
C ALA A 125 -1.74 4.70 -8.22
N GLY A 126 -1.52 4.51 -6.91
CA GLY A 126 -0.91 5.53 -6.05
C GLY A 126 0.57 5.82 -6.37
N THR A 127 1.35 4.79 -6.72
CA THR A 127 2.77 4.94 -7.04
C THR A 127 2.98 5.58 -8.41
N VAL A 128 2.21 5.17 -9.42
CA VAL A 128 2.30 5.64 -10.81
C VAL A 128 1.55 6.95 -11.04
N ALA A 129 0.29 7.06 -10.61
CA ALA A 129 -0.56 8.22 -10.91
C ALA A 129 -0.38 9.37 -9.90
N GLY A 130 0.15 9.09 -8.70
CA GLY A 130 0.47 10.10 -7.68
C GLY A 130 1.27 11.31 -8.20
N PRO A 131 2.42 11.12 -8.87
CA PRO A 131 3.20 12.24 -9.42
C PRO A 131 2.55 12.91 -10.64
N LEU A 132 1.61 12.23 -11.30
CA LEU A 132 0.97 12.70 -12.54
C LEU A 132 -0.26 13.57 -12.26
N ILE A 133 -1.02 13.28 -11.20
CA ILE A 133 -2.29 13.94 -10.92
C ILE A 133 -2.07 15.11 -9.94
N PRO A 134 -2.31 16.38 -10.35
CA PRO A 134 -2.11 17.55 -9.50
C PRO A 134 -2.89 17.50 -8.18
N ALA A 135 -4.08 16.89 -8.19
CA ALA A 135 -4.92 16.73 -7.00
C ALA A 135 -4.26 15.86 -5.91
N PHE A 136 -3.36 14.94 -6.28
CA PHE A 136 -2.65 14.08 -5.33
C PHE A 136 -1.38 14.71 -4.74
N LYS A 137 -0.90 15.83 -5.32
CA LYS A 137 0.26 16.59 -4.81
C LYS A 137 -0.08 17.49 -3.63
N ALA A 138 -1.37 17.70 -3.34
CA ALA A 138 -1.78 18.48 -2.18
C ALA A 138 -1.24 17.85 -0.89
N PRO A 139 -0.81 18.64 0.11
CA PRO A 139 -0.38 18.13 1.40
C PRO A 139 -1.47 17.26 2.07
N LEU A 140 -1.07 16.16 2.71
CA LEU A 140 -1.96 15.29 3.48
C LEU A 140 -2.56 16.01 4.68
N LEU A 141 -1.71 16.76 5.38
CA LEU A 141 -2.14 17.65 6.44
C LEU A 141 -2.31 19.03 5.82
N SER A 142 -3.52 19.57 5.90
CA SER A 142 -3.72 21.01 5.67
C SER A 142 -2.67 21.75 6.51
N PRO A 143 -1.90 22.70 5.93
CA PRO A 143 -1.11 23.58 6.76
C PRO A 143 -2.08 24.17 7.78
N ALA A 144 -1.76 24.04 9.07
CA ALA A 144 -2.52 24.72 10.11
C ALA A 144 -2.77 26.13 9.61
N SER A 145 -4.04 26.50 9.43
CA SER A 145 -4.40 27.85 8.99
C SER A 145 -3.56 28.81 9.83
N PRO A 146 -2.94 29.85 9.23
CA PRO A 146 -2.25 30.84 10.04
C PRO A 146 -3.22 31.25 11.13
N ALA A 147 -2.81 31.09 12.39
CA ALA A 147 -3.61 31.54 13.53
C ALA A 147 -4.03 32.97 13.18
N GLN A 148 -5.32 33.13 12.88
CA GLN A 148 -5.87 34.43 12.51
C GLN A 148 -5.50 35.36 13.66
N GLY A 149 -4.77 36.42 13.31
CA GLY A 149 -4.11 37.29 14.26
C GLY A 149 -5.03 37.62 15.42
N VAL A 150 -4.60 37.26 16.63
CA VAL A 150 -5.12 37.92 17.82
C VAL A 150 -4.67 39.37 17.66
N GLY A 151 -5.66 40.23 17.49
CA GLY A 151 -5.51 41.55 16.90
C GLY A 151 -4.48 42.42 17.58
N ALA A 152 -4.03 43.41 16.81
CA ALA A 152 -3.40 44.62 17.30
C ALA A 152 -4.22 45.20 18.48
N GLY A 153 -3.82 44.81 19.70
CA GLY A 153 -4.25 45.44 20.93
C GLY A 153 -3.52 46.77 21.03
N GLN A 154 -4.28 47.82 20.74
CA GLN A 154 -4.07 49.23 21.05
C GLN A 154 -2.94 49.51 22.05
N ALA A 155 -2.00 50.37 21.67
CA ALA A 155 -1.20 51.13 22.61
C ALA A 155 -2.07 52.23 23.26
N PRO A 156 -2.01 52.39 24.59
CA PRO A 156 -2.32 53.68 25.19
C PRO A 156 -1.22 54.17 26.15
N TYR A 157 -0.77 55.39 25.85
CA TYR A 157 0.03 56.37 26.62
C TYR A 157 1.54 56.15 26.71
#